data_AF-A0A0J9SP20-F1
#
_entry.id   AF-A0A0J9SP20-F1
#
_cell.length_a   1.000
_cell.length_b   1.000
_cell.length_c   1.000
_cell.angle_alpha   90.00
_cell.angle_beta   90.00
_cell.angle_gamma   90.00
#
_symmetry.space_group_name_H-M   'P 1'
#
loop_
_entity.id
_entity.type
_entity.pdbx_description
1 polymer ?
#
loop_
_entity_poly.entity_id
_entity_poly.type
_entity_poly.pdbx_seq_one_letter_code
_entity_poly.pdbx_strand_id
1 'polypeptide(L)'
;MNVGVYFLTAFLLYTSLLNYKTLVHLISPSSGAHLQKGNGGVYQTVDHYLHIFLEHGFVSIYLLVSFQPNRNVYAKRSPHNYLFAKGLLIFFFFFLFHFILNIKNNFPLNIFFLIVTTFHLSEFLLSSLHNRNNYNYYNFLVNPNCGYVFFFILTLIEYYSKIFFFILGHFCEKYFSRRLLQHLLLVNYFFFKKFAQNGRAVCTYRYATTTCKTYILNNSICQKIIHQYEGIFDKYEARGSYERADRYHLLLVLLSMVVCLCGLLLRVLGLLHCNRNFCFYVLSTEHLADRCIRKKHLLVKSGVYKYMRHPCYTGWFYYALFLQLLLLNVFCFVLCFFVSWAYFYRTIKMEETYLLECYGEEYRSYKRETPHV
;
A
#
# COMPACT_ATOMS: atom_id res chain seq x y z
N MET A 1 13.63 0.20 21.00
CA MET A 1 12.22 0.60 20.84
C MET A 1 11.33 -0.61 21.11
N ASN A 2 10.41 -0.55 22.07
CA ASN A 2 9.51 -1.69 22.35
C ASN A 2 8.32 -1.69 21.39
N VAL A 3 8.41 -2.45 20.30
CA VAL A 3 7.39 -2.52 19.24
C VAL A 3 6.02 -2.92 19.79
N GLY A 4 5.97 -3.82 20.79
CA GLY A 4 4.72 -4.29 21.39
C GLY A 4 3.91 -3.17 22.05
N VAL A 5 4.60 -2.19 22.65
CA VAL A 5 3.94 -1.00 23.20
C VAL A 5 3.26 -0.20 22.10
N TYR A 6 3.94 0.06 20.97
CA TYR A 6 3.37 0.82 19.85
C TYR A 6 2.22 0.09 19.16
N PHE A 7 2.29 -1.23 19.06
CA PHE A 7 1.18 -2.06 18.58
C PHE A 7 -0.05 -1.91 19.49
N LEU A 8 0.14 -2.05 20.81
CA LEU A 8 -0.95 -1.88 21.78
C LEU A 8 -1.49 -0.44 21.78
N THR A 9 -0.62 0.56 21.72
CA THR A 9 -1.01 1.97 21.61
C THR A 9 -1.85 2.21 20.35
N ALA A 10 -1.43 1.70 19.19
CA ALA A 10 -2.19 1.83 17.95
C ALA A 10 -3.54 1.11 18.03
N PHE A 11 -3.59 -0.06 18.66
CA PHE A 11 -4.83 -0.82 18.86
C PHE A 11 -5.80 -0.04 19.74
N LEU A 12 -5.34 0.43 20.91
CA LEU A 12 -6.13 1.24 21.82
C LEU A 12 -6.60 2.56 21.19
N LEU A 13 -5.73 3.22 20.42
CA LEU A 13 -6.07 4.44 19.68
C LEU A 13 -7.19 4.14 18.67
N TYR A 14 -7.03 3.09 17.87
CA TYR A 14 -8.01 2.67 16.88
C TYR A 14 -9.36 2.34 17.55
N THR A 15 -9.38 1.48 18.56
CA THR A 15 -10.63 1.13 19.25
C THR A 15 -11.28 2.31 19.96
N SER A 16 -10.49 3.21 20.56
CA SER A 16 -11.01 4.40 21.25
C SER A 16 -11.63 5.38 20.27
N LEU A 17 -10.98 5.61 19.14
CA LEU A 17 -11.43 6.52 18.09
C LEU A 17 -12.70 6.01 17.41
N LEU A 18 -12.85 4.70 17.22
CA LEU A 18 -14.10 4.10 16.74
C LEU A 18 -15.22 4.13 17.78
N ASN A 19 -14.91 4.02 19.07
CA ASN A 19 -15.90 3.96 20.15
C ASN A 19 -15.98 5.27 20.94
N TYR A 20 -15.57 6.39 20.34
CA TYR A 20 -15.42 7.66 21.06
C TYR A 20 -16.74 8.14 21.68
N LYS A 21 -17.90 7.88 21.04
CA LYS A 21 -19.23 8.21 21.59
C LYS A 21 -19.52 7.43 22.87
N THR A 22 -19.21 6.14 22.88
CA THR A 22 -19.33 5.28 24.06
C THR A 22 -18.39 5.77 25.16
N LEU A 23 -17.16 6.15 24.81
CA LEU A 23 -16.19 6.68 25.76
C LEU A 23 -16.66 8.01 26.38
N VAL A 24 -17.19 8.93 25.57
CA VAL A 24 -17.76 10.20 26.06
C VAL A 24 -18.96 9.93 26.96
N HIS A 25 -19.82 8.97 26.61
CA HIS A 25 -20.94 8.59 27.47
C HIS A 25 -20.48 8.03 28.83
N LEU A 26 -19.41 7.23 28.85
CA LEU A 26 -18.84 6.69 30.09
C LEU A 26 -18.21 7.78 30.97
N ILE A 27 -17.57 8.78 30.38
CA ILE A 27 -16.92 9.89 31.11
C ILE A 27 -17.95 10.93 31.57
N SER A 28 -18.94 11.23 30.74
CA SER A 28 -19.98 12.24 31.01
C SER A 28 -21.34 11.72 30.52
N PRO A 29 -22.11 11.03 31.39
CA PRO A 29 -23.41 10.46 31.03
C PRO A 29 -24.42 11.48 30.52
N SER A 30 -24.40 12.72 31.04
CA SER A 30 -25.25 13.82 30.58
C SER A 30 -24.95 14.21 29.12
N SER A 31 -23.67 14.34 28.77
CA SER A 31 -23.21 14.58 27.39
C SER A 31 -23.50 13.36 26.50
N GLY A 32 -23.36 12.14 27.03
CA GLY A 32 -23.67 10.87 26.39
C GLY A 32 -25.14 10.68 26.00
N ALA A 33 -26.06 11.16 26.82
CA ALA A 33 -27.50 11.09 26.54
C ALA A 33 -27.91 12.04 25.39
N HIS A 34 -27.29 13.22 25.29
CA HIS A 34 -27.45 14.12 24.14
C HIS A 34 -26.88 13.51 22.84
N LEU A 35 -25.80 12.73 22.96
CA LEU A 35 -25.12 12.02 21.88
C LEU A 35 -25.97 10.92 21.23
N GLN A 36 -26.68 10.11 22.03
CA GLN A 36 -27.56 9.06 21.50
C GLN A 36 -28.79 9.63 20.78
N LYS A 37 -29.23 10.83 21.16
CA LYS A 37 -30.36 11.55 20.53
C LYS A 37 -30.02 12.27 19.22
N GLY A 38 -28.75 12.26 18.77
CA GLY A 38 -28.35 12.77 17.45
C GLY A 38 -28.29 14.30 17.27
N ASN A 39 -28.49 15.08 18.34
CA ASN A 39 -28.74 16.52 18.28
C ASN A 39 -27.49 17.44 18.44
N GLY A 40 -26.27 16.91 18.37
CA GLY A 40 -25.06 17.71 18.54
C GLY A 40 -24.33 17.97 17.23
N GLY A 41 -24.39 19.21 16.71
CA GLY A 41 -23.66 19.61 15.49
C GLY A 41 -22.15 19.35 15.58
N VAL A 42 -21.55 19.51 16.75
CA VAL A 42 -20.13 19.17 17.01
C VAL A 42 -19.82 17.70 16.71
N TYR A 43 -20.72 16.78 17.05
CA TYR A 43 -20.47 15.35 16.86
C TYR A 43 -20.63 14.91 15.41
N GLN A 44 -21.54 15.53 14.65
CA GLN A 44 -21.63 15.35 13.20
C GLN A 44 -20.35 15.83 12.51
N THR A 45 -19.78 16.95 12.98
CA THR A 45 -18.47 17.45 12.51
C THR A 45 -17.34 16.48 12.85
N VAL A 46 -17.28 15.96 14.08
CA VAL A 46 -16.27 14.96 14.47
C VAL A 46 -16.40 13.69 13.63
N ASP A 47 -17.60 13.17 13.47
CA ASP A 47 -17.91 12.02 12.61
C ASP A 47 -17.44 12.24 11.17
N HIS A 48 -17.69 13.44 10.62
CA HIS A 48 -17.28 13.82 9.27
C HIS A 48 -15.75 13.82 9.10
N TYR A 49 -15.01 14.48 9.98
CA TYR A 49 -13.54 14.50 9.92
C TYR A 49 -12.93 13.14 10.20
N LEU A 50 -13.53 12.37 11.11
CA LEU A 50 -13.13 11.01 11.39
C LEU A 50 -13.27 10.15 10.11
N HIS A 51 -14.40 10.25 9.42
CA HIS A 51 -14.61 9.57 8.14
C HIS A 51 -13.54 9.95 7.11
N ILE A 52 -13.28 11.26 6.92
CA ILE A 52 -12.25 11.76 6.01
C ILE A 52 -10.87 11.17 6.37
N PHE A 53 -10.53 11.14 7.67
CA PHE A 53 -9.27 10.58 8.12
C PHE A 53 -9.15 9.08 7.85
N LEU A 54 -10.21 8.31 8.05
CA LEU A 54 -10.20 6.86 7.80
C LEU A 54 -10.13 6.56 6.30
N GLU A 55 -10.77 7.39 5.46
CA GLU A 55 -10.82 7.21 4.02
C GLU A 55 -9.54 7.68 3.31
N HIS A 56 -8.99 8.82 3.71
CA HIS A 56 -7.87 9.48 3.01
C HIS A 56 -6.60 9.63 3.86
N GLY A 57 -6.70 9.43 5.17
CA GLY A 57 -5.57 9.61 6.09
C GLY A 57 -4.41 8.71 5.77
N PHE A 58 -4.63 7.49 5.24
CA PHE A 58 -3.54 6.60 4.82
C PHE A 58 -2.63 7.26 3.78
N VAL A 59 -3.21 7.97 2.82
CA VAL A 59 -2.47 8.63 1.73
C VAL A 59 -1.67 9.83 2.24
N SER A 60 -2.15 10.50 3.29
CA SER A 60 -1.55 11.72 3.83
C SER A 60 -0.10 11.53 4.28
N ILE A 61 0.30 10.33 4.71
CA ILE A 61 1.66 10.08 5.18
C ILE A 61 2.69 10.17 4.05
N TYR A 62 2.32 9.79 2.83
CA TYR A 62 3.22 9.87 1.67
C TYR A 62 3.48 11.32 1.28
N LEU A 63 2.44 12.16 1.38
CA LEU A 63 2.58 13.60 1.19
C LEU A 63 3.46 14.19 2.29
N LEU A 64 3.22 13.85 3.55
CA LEU A 64 3.99 14.37 4.68
C LEU A 64 5.48 13.99 4.59
N VAL A 65 5.79 12.74 4.24
CA VAL A 65 7.18 12.28 4.08
C VAL A 65 7.87 12.94 2.88
N SER A 66 7.14 13.30 1.82
CA SER A 66 7.71 14.00 0.65
C SER A 66 8.31 15.37 0.97
N PHE A 67 7.82 16.02 2.03
CA PHE A 67 8.31 17.34 2.47
C PHE A 67 9.48 17.25 3.46
N GLN A 68 9.94 16.04 3.81
CA GLN A 68 11.11 15.88 4.69
C GLN A 68 12.42 16.17 3.93
N PRO A 69 13.34 16.99 4.48
CA PRO A 69 14.60 17.31 3.81
C PRO A 69 15.50 16.07 3.65
N ASN A 70 15.80 15.71 2.40
CA ASN A 70 16.55 14.50 2.01
C ASN A 70 17.92 14.33 2.69
N ARG A 71 18.60 15.41 3.09
CA ARG A 71 19.98 15.37 3.64
C ARG A 71 20.07 14.73 5.03
N ASN A 72 19.01 14.79 5.84
CA ASN A 72 19.04 14.31 7.24
C ASN A 72 18.44 12.90 7.42
N VAL A 73 17.96 12.29 6.34
CA VAL A 73 17.20 11.02 6.39
C VAL A 73 18.11 9.83 6.68
N TYR A 74 19.32 9.86 6.13
CA TYR A 74 20.33 8.81 6.31
C TYR A 74 21.19 8.98 7.56
N ALA A 75 21.03 10.08 8.30
CA ALA A 75 21.77 10.33 9.53
C ALA A 75 21.41 9.29 10.59
N LYS A 76 22.37 8.41 10.90
CA LYS A 76 22.25 7.46 12.01
C LYS A 76 22.08 8.24 13.31
N ARG A 77 21.08 7.83 14.11
CA ARG A 77 20.84 8.34 15.48
C ARG A 77 20.39 9.80 15.59
N SER A 78 19.63 10.31 14.61
CA SER A 78 18.88 11.56 14.79
C SER A 78 17.68 11.36 15.75
N PRO A 79 17.57 12.15 16.85
CA PRO A 79 16.41 12.10 17.75
C PRO A 79 15.09 12.37 17.04
N HIS A 80 15.09 13.27 16.05
CA HIS A 80 13.91 13.59 15.24
C HIS A 80 13.47 12.40 14.39
N ASN A 81 14.41 11.70 13.72
CA ASN A 81 14.10 10.51 12.93
C ASN A 81 13.56 9.38 13.81
N TYR A 82 14.06 9.26 15.04
CA TYR A 82 13.58 8.28 16.01
C TYR A 82 12.16 8.58 16.50
N LEU A 83 11.85 9.85 16.81
CA LEU A 83 10.50 10.27 17.19
C LEU A 83 9.51 10.07 16.04
N PHE A 84 9.90 10.46 14.84
CA PHE A 84 9.08 10.29 13.64
C PHE A 84 8.82 8.80 13.34
N ALA A 85 9.83 7.92 13.49
CA ALA A 85 9.67 6.48 13.34
C ALA A 85 8.62 5.89 14.31
N LYS A 86 8.55 6.37 15.55
CA LYS A 86 7.53 5.95 16.53
C LYS A 86 6.13 6.36 16.08
N GLY A 87 5.96 7.59 15.62
CA GLY A 87 4.69 8.08 15.08
C GLY A 87 4.25 7.26 13.87
N LEU A 88 5.19 7.00 12.95
CA LEU A 88 4.96 6.20 11.75
C LEU A 88 4.58 4.75 12.08
N LEU A 89 5.18 4.17 13.13
CA LEU A 89 4.82 2.83 13.60
C LEU A 89 3.37 2.76 14.11
N ILE A 90 2.95 3.74 14.92
CA ILE A 90 1.57 3.83 15.40
C ILE A 90 0.61 4.00 14.22
N PHE A 91 0.96 4.88 13.28
CA PHE A 91 0.17 5.14 12.08
C PHE A 91 -0.03 3.88 11.22
N PHE A 92 1.03 3.15 10.91
CA PHE A 92 0.92 1.93 10.10
C PHE A 92 0.16 0.82 10.84
N PHE A 93 0.35 0.64 12.15
CA PHE A 93 -0.46 -0.33 12.90
C PHE A 93 -1.93 0.08 12.98
N PHE A 94 -2.24 1.37 13.15
CA PHE A 94 -3.60 1.87 13.13
C PHE A 94 -4.29 1.52 11.80
N PHE A 95 -3.64 1.82 10.67
CA PHE A 95 -4.19 1.51 9.35
C PHE A 95 -4.17 0.00 9.03
N LEU A 96 -3.26 -0.77 9.61
CA LEU A 96 -3.30 -2.24 9.53
C LEU A 96 -4.61 -2.77 10.11
N PHE A 97 -4.98 -2.35 11.34
CA PHE A 97 -6.27 -2.74 11.94
C PHE A 97 -7.46 -2.24 11.10
N HIS A 98 -7.37 -1.01 10.61
CA HIS A 98 -8.41 -0.43 9.77
C HIS A 98 -8.69 -1.29 8.53
N PHE A 99 -7.66 -1.61 7.74
CA PHE A 99 -7.83 -2.35 6.49
C PHE A 99 -8.11 -3.83 6.69
N ILE A 100 -7.65 -4.46 7.79
CA ILE A 100 -8.05 -5.83 8.14
C ILE A 100 -9.57 -5.90 8.38
N LEU A 101 -10.11 -4.98 9.18
CA LEU A 101 -11.54 -4.98 9.52
C LEU A 101 -12.41 -4.54 8.33
N ASN A 102 -11.88 -3.69 7.45
CA ASN A 102 -12.59 -3.14 6.30
C ASN A 102 -12.14 -3.76 4.97
N ILE A 103 -11.59 -4.98 4.98
CA ILE A 103 -10.96 -5.60 3.80
C ILE A 103 -11.94 -5.77 2.61
N LYS A 104 -13.23 -5.97 2.89
CA LYS A 104 -14.27 -6.11 1.88
C LYS A 104 -14.78 -4.77 1.35
N ASN A 105 -14.62 -3.70 2.12
CA ASN A 105 -15.06 -2.36 1.75
C ASN A 105 -14.09 -1.80 0.70
N ASN A 106 -14.61 -1.02 -0.26
CA ASN A 106 -13.80 -0.40 -1.33
C ASN A 106 -12.86 -1.38 -2.06
N PHE A 107 -13.23 -2.65 -2.17
CA PHE A 107 -12.43 -3.65 -2.88
C PHE A 107 -12.22 -3.23 -4.36
N PRO A 108 -11.00 -3.32 -4.92
CA PRO A 108 -9.77 -3.89 -4.35
C PRO A 108 -8.84 -2.91 -3.60
N LEU A 109 -9.21 -1.64 -3.46
CA LEU A 109 -8.33 -0.59 -2.94
C LEU A 109 -7.92 -0.79 -1.47
N ASN A 110 -8.82 -1.26 -0.61
CA ASN A 110 -8.44 -1.54 0.79
C ASN A 110 -7.45 -2.71 0.91
N ILE A 111 -7.52 -3.70 0.01
CA ILE A 111 -6.52 -4.77 -0.05
C ILE A 111 -5.18 -4.21 -0.53
N PHE A 112 -5.18 -3.33 -1.53
CA PHE A 112 -3.97 -2.62 -1.97
C PHE A 112 -3.31 -1.91 -0.79
N PHE A 113 -4.07 -1.11 -0.01
CA PHE A 113 -3.50 -0.41 1.14
C PHE A 113 -3.06 -1.34 2.28
N LEU A 114 -3.77 -2.45 2.50
CA LEU A 114 -3.36 -3.48 3.45
C LEU A 114 -2.00 -4.06 3.07
N ILE A 115 -1.82 -4.45 1.81
CA ILE A 115 -0.58 -5.02 1.29
C ILE A 115 0.58 -4.02 1.40
N VAL A 116 0.34 -2.74 1.08
CA VAL A 116 1.33 -1.66 1.25
C VAL A 116 1.70 -1.46 2.71
N THR A 117 0.71 -1.46 3.61
CA THR A 117 0.91 -1.35 5.05
C THR A 117 1.75 -2.51 5.59
N THR A 118 1.43 -3.74 5.18
CA THR A 118 2.18 -4.95 5.56
C THR A 118 3.62 -4.89 5.06
N PHE A 119 3.86 -4.43 3.83
CA PHE A 119 5.20 -4.23 3.31
C PHE A 119 6.02 -3.28 4.19
N HIS A 120 5.54 -2.07 4.45
CA HIS A 120 6.26 -1.09 5.26
C HIS A 120 6.52 -1.55 6.69
N LEU A 121 5.54 -2.21 7.33
CA LEU A 121 5.73 -2.82 8.65
C LEU A 121 6.75 -3.94 8.60
N SER A 122 6.70 -4.83 7.60
CA SER A 122 7.64 -5.95 7.48
C SER A 122 9.08 -5.46 7.32
N GLU A 123 9.31 -4.44 6.50
CA GLU A 123 10.64 -3.85 6.27
C GLU A 123 11.19 -3.22 7.56
N PHE A 124 10.34 -2.48 8.29
CA PHE A 124 10.73 -1.90 9.57
C PHE A 124 11.08 -2.96 10.62
N LEU A 125 10.21 -3.96 10.78
CA LEU A 125 10.37 -5.01 11.78
C LEU A 125 11.61 -5.86 11.47
N LEU A 126 11.78 -6.30 10.22
CA LEU A 126 12.94 -7.05 9.78
C LEU A 126 14.22 -6.22 9.95
N SER A 127 14.24 -4.95 9.53
CA SER A 127 15.40 -4.08 9.75
C SER A 127 15.74 -3.94 11.24
N SER A 128 14.73 -3.88 12.12
CA SER A 128 14.95 -3.76 13.57
C SER A 128 15.50 -5.03 14.22
N LEU A 129 15.19 -6.21 13.67
CA LEU A 129 15.76 -7.48 14.11
C LEU A 129 17.25 -7.55 13.78
N HIS A 130 17.64 -7.07 12.60
CA HIS A 130 19.02 -7.10 12.12
C HIS A 130 19.89 -5.99 12.70
N ASN A 131 19.32 -4.82 12.99
CA ASN A 131 20.05 -3.67 13.52
C ASN A 131 19.31 -3.00 14.70
N ARG A 132 19.35 -3.67 15.87
CA ARG A 132 18.66 -3.25 17.10
C ARG A 132 19.01 -1.84 17.59
N ASN A 133 20.11 -1.26 17.14
CA ASN A 133 20.61 0.04 17.60
C ASN A 133 20.35 1.18 16.58
N ASN A 134 19.62 0.92 15.49
CA ASN A 134 19.34 1.92 14.47
C ASN A 134 17.86 1.94 14.06
N TYR A 135 17.02 2.46 14.95
CA TYR A 135 15.61 2.75 14.65
C TYR A 135 15.52 4.07 13.91
N ASN A 136 15.36 4.02 12.58
CA ASN A 136 15.15 5.18 11.72
C ASN A 136 13.85 4.97 10.93
N TYR A 137 13.09 6.04 10.68
CA TYR A 137 11.87 5.97 9.89
C TYR A 137 12.13 5.49 8.45
N TYR A 138 13.35 5.72 7.92
CA TYR A 138 13.72 5.20 6.61
C TYR A 138 13.69 3.65 6.55
N ASN A 139 13.77 2.96 7.68
CA ASN A 139 13.65 1.51 7.73
C ASN A 139 12.24 1.01 7.32
N PHE A 140 11.23 1.90 7.33
CA PHE A 140 9.93 1.58 6.73
C PHE A 140 9.98 1.56 5.21
N LEU A 141 11.04 2.07 4.56
CA LEU A 141 11.15 2.27 3.11
C LEU A 141 10.05 3.17 2.53
N VAL A 142 9.52 4.10 3.33
CA VAL A 142 8.72 5.22 2.81
C VAL A 142 9.69 6.26 2.27
N ASN A 143 9.88 6.25 0.95
CA ASN A 143 10.91 7.07 0.31
C ASN A 143 10.45 8.53 0.19
N PRO A 144 11.21 9.53 0.71
CA PRO A 144 10.89 10.94 0.55
C PRO A 144 11.09 11.48 -0.88
N ASN A 145 11.62 10.67 -1.81
CA ASN A 145 11.79 11.05 -3.20
C ASN A 145 10.44 11.44 -3.85
N CYS A 146 10.38 12.66 -4.40
CA CYS A 146 9.20 13.18 -5.09
C CYS A 146 8.68 12.25 -6.19
N GLY A 147 9.56 11.52 -6.90
CA GLY A 147 9.17 10.55 -7.91
C GLY A 147 8.38 9.36 -7.35
N TYR A 148 8.74 8.88 -6.15
CA TYR A 148 7.99 7.82 -5.46
C TYR A 148 6.58 8.28 -5.08
N VAL A 149 6.49 9.50 -4.55
CA VAL A 149 5.23 10.11 -4.11
C VAL A 149 4.33 10.41 -5.31
N PHE A 150 4.90 10.96 -6.39
CA PHE A 150 4.19 11.19 -7.65
C PHE A 150 3.65 9.89 -8.23
N PHE A 151 4.45 8.81 -8.25
CA PHE A 151 3.99 7.51 -8.74
C PHE A 151 2.84 6.94 -7.91
N PHE A 152 2.86 7.14 -6.58
CA PHE A 152 1.74 6.75 -5.71
C PHE A 152 0.47 7.58 -5.98
N ILE A 153 0.60 8.90 -6.16
CA ILE A 153 -0.53 9.77 -6.55
C ILE A 153 -1.09 9.35 -7.91
N LEU A 154 -0.23 9.12 -8.89
CA LEU A 154 -0.58 8.67 -10.24
C LEU A 154 -1.33 7.31 -10.21
N THR A 155 -0.88 6.39 -9.35
CA THR A 155 -1.57 5.10 -9.11
C THR A 155 -3.02 5.31 -8.66
N LEU A 156 -3.26 6.26 -7.75
CA LEU A 156 -4.61 6.58 -7.28
C LEU A 156 -5.42 7.31 -8.34
N ILE A 157 -4.82 8.26 -9.06
CA ILE A 157 -5.48 8.98 -10.16
C ILE A 157 -5.95 8.00 -11.22
N GLU A 158 -5.10 7.07 -11.67
CA GLU A 158 -5.48 6.06 -12.66
C GLU A 158 -6.58 5.13 -12.15
N TYR A 159 -6.55 4.74 -10.87
CA TYR A 159 -7.59 3.92 -10.27
C TYR A 159 -8.94 4.65 -10.23
N TYR A 160 -8.99 5.87 -9.72
CA TYR A 160 -10.24 6.63 -9.63
C TYR A 160 -10.76 7.08 -11.00
N SER A 161 -9.87 7.42 -11.95
CA SER A 161 -10.27 7.75 -13.33
C SER A 161 -10.99 6.59 -14.00
N LYS A 162 -10.57 5.34 -13.71
CA LYS A 162 -11.25 4.13 -14.19
C LYS A 162 -12.64 3.95 -13.61
N ILE A 163 -13.00 4.56 -12.48
CA ILE A 163 -14.38 4.48 -11.95
C ILE A 163 -15.30 5.36 -12.79
N PHE A 164 -14.86 6.58 -13.12
CA PHE A 164 -15.67 7.59 -13.81
C PHE A 164 -15.55 7.60 -15.34
N PHE A 165 -14.77 6.69 -15.91
CA PHE A 165 -14.55 6.60 -17.36
C PHE A 165 -15.86 6.43 -18.17
N PHE A 166 -16.90 5.82 -17.61
CA PHE A 166 -18.21 5.70 -18.27
C PHE A 166 -18.88 7.06 -18.58
N ILE A 167 -18.56 8.12 -17.83
CA ILE A 167 -19.05 9.48 -18.10
C ILE A 167 -18.51 9.99 -19.42
N LEU A 168 -17.21 9.75 -19.69
CA LEU A 168 -16.62 10.08 -20.98
C LEU A 168 -17.32 9.27 -22.09
N GLY A 169 -17.62 8.00 -21.83
CA GLY A 169 -18.42 7.17 -22.73
C GLY A 169 -19.79 7.78 -23.06
N HIS A 170 -20.46 8.41 -22.09
CA HIS A 170 -21.74 9.09 -22.30
C HIS A 170 -21.60 10.29 -23.25
N PHE A 171 -20.65 11.18 -23.01
CA PHE A 171 -20.45 12.36 -23.87
C PHE A 171 -19.90 12.00 -25.25
N CYS A 172 -19.10 10.93 -25.33
CA CYS A 172 -18.50 10.48 -26.58
C CYS A 172 -19.36 9.48 -27.36
N GLU A 173 -20.56 9.15 -26.89
CA GLU A 173 -21.44 8.15 -27.51
C GLU A 173 -21.71 8.43 -29.00
N LYS A 174 -21.78 9.70 -29.38
CA LYS A 174 -22.03 10.14 -30.76
C LYS A 174 -20.84 9.92 -31.71
N TYR A 175 -19.63 9.75 -31.18
CA TYR A 175 -18.40 9.66 -31.97
C TYR A 175 -17.87 8.23 -32.14
N PHE A 176 -18.36 7.28 -31.32
CA PHE A 176 -17.85 5.91 -31.29
C PHE A 176 -18.89 4.89 -31.76
N SER A 177 -18.41 3.79 -32.33
CA SER A 177 -19.29 2.66 -32.70
C SER A 177 -19.84 1.97 -31.44
N ARG A 178 -21.06 1.42 -31.54
CA ARG A 178 -21.70 0.68 -30.44
C ARG A 178 -20.83 -0.43 -29.87
N ARG A 179 -20.11 -1.15 -30.74
CA ARG A 179 -19.19 -2.23 -30.34
C ARG A 179 -18.01 -1.69 -29.54
N LEU A 180 -17.40 -0.58 -29.97
CA LEU A 180 -16.28 0.02 -29.26
C LEU A 180 -16.70 0.52 -27.88
N LEU A 181 -17.83 1.24 -27.80
CA LEU A 181 -18.33 1.74 -26.52
C LEU A 181 -18.65 0.61 -25.53
N GLN A 182 -19.21 -0.49 -26.02
CA GLN A 182 -19.44 -1.68 -25.20
C GLN A 182 -18.13 -2.25 -24.62
N HIS A 183 -17.06 -2.36 -25.41
CA HIS A 183 -15.76 -2.85 -24.90
C HIS A 183 -15.18 -1.90 -23.86
N LEU A 184 -15.28 -0.59 -24.09
CA LEU A 184 -14.82 0.44 -23.14
C LEU A 184 -15.59 0.38 -21.81
N LEU A 185 -16.92 0.22 -21.88
CA LEU A 185 -17.76 0.09 -20.69
C LEU A 185 -17.50 -1.22 -19.93
N LEU A 186 -17.21 -2.33 -20.63
CA LEU A 186 -16.88 -3.62 -20.00
C LEU A 186 -15.63 -3.54 -19.12
N VAL A 187 -14.62 -2.77 -19.54
CA VAL A 187 -13.38 -2.56 -18.77
C VAL A 187 -13.64 -1.75 -17.50
N ASN A 188 -14.54 -0.75 -17.56
CA ASN A 188 -14.89 0.09 -16.42
C ASN A 188 -15.90 -0.58 -15.46
N TYR A 189 -16.79 -1.44 -15.97
CA TYR A 189 -17.94 -1.98 -15.22
C TYR A 189 -17.55 -2.62 -13.88
N PHE A 190 -16.45 -3.37 -13.82
CA PHE A 190 -15.96 -3.96 -12.57
C PHE A 190 -15.75 -2.87 -11.50
N PHE A 191 -15.05 -1.79 -11.84
CA PHE A 191 -14.75 -0.70 -10.91
C PHE A 191 -15.99 0.07 -10.52
N PHE A 192 -16.83 0.41 -11.50
CA PHE A 192 -18.11 1.04 -11.26
C PHE A 192 -18.97 0.21 -10.30
N LYS A 193 -19.16 -1.08 -10.58
CA LYS A 193 -19.99 -1.98 -9.76
C LYS A 193 -19.45 -2.08 -8.33
N LYS A 194 -18.14 -2.31 -8.16
CA LYS A 194 -17.54 -2.40 -6.81
C LYS A 194 -17.62 -1.07 -6.06
N PHE A 195 -17.46 0.06 -6.73
CA PHE A 195 -17.59 1.38 -6.13
C PHE A 195 -19.05 1.73 -5.81
N ALA A 196 -20.00 1.46 -6.71
CA ALA A 196 -21.41 1.77 -6.53
C ALA A 196 -22.09 0.86 -5.48
N GLN A 197 -21.78 -0.44 -5.49
CA GLN A 197 -22.36 -1.40 -4.53
C GLN A 197 -21.77 -1.24 -3.11
N ASN A 198 -20.48 -0.89 -2.98
CA ASN A 198 -19.86 -0.68 -1.67
C ASN A 198 -19.89 0.79 -1.20
N GLY A 199 -20.04 1.75 -2.12
CA GLY A 199 -20.08 3.19 -1.83
C GLY A 199 -21.45 3.68 -1.35
N ARG A 200 -22.55 3.00 -1.71
CA ARG A 200 -23.90 3.30 -1.20
C ARG A 200 -24.08 2.95 0.28
N ALA A 201 -23.21 2.11 0.81
CA ALA A 201 -23.18 1.78 2.21
C ALA A 201 -21.74 1.80 2.70
N VAL A 202 -21.24 3.01 2.99
CA VAL A 202 -20.12 3.13 3.93
C VAL A 202 -20.66 2.74 5.31
N CYS A 203 -20.80 1.43 5.52
CA CYS A 203 -20.87 0.88 6.86
C CYS A 203 -19.43 0.90 7.35
N THR A 204 -19.03 2.04 7.92
CA THR A 204 -17.65 2.27 8.35
C THR A 204 -17.28 1.27 9.46
N TYR A 205 -18.23 0.87 10.32
CA TYR A 205 -17.99 -0.06 11.45
C TYR A 205 -19.24 -0.88 11.83
N ARG A 206 -19.08 -2.16 12.17
CA ARG A 206 -20.07 -2.96 12.90
C ARG A 206 -19.84 -2.77 14.40
N TYR A 207 -20.73 -2.07 15.10
CA TYR A 207 -20.75 -2.08 16.57
C TYR A 207 -21.46 -3.34 17.06
N ALA A 208 -21.01 -3.90 18.19
CA ALA A 208 -21.56 -5.11 18.80
C ALA A 208 -23.02 -4.97 19.29
N THR A 209 -23.59 -3.77 19.21
CA THR A 209 -25.00 -3.49 19.49
C THR A 209 -25.60 -2.74 18.31
N THR A 210 -26.44 -3.46 17.58
CA THR A 210 -27.55 -3.03 16.72
C THR A 210 -27.45 -1.66 16.03
N THR A 211 -27.43 -1.73 14.69
CA THR A 211 -27.53 -0.68 13.65
C THR A 211 -26.19 -0.32 13.00
N CYS A 212 -26.01 -0.81 11.76
CA CYS A 212 -25.10 -0.20 10.80
C CYS A 212 -25.55 1.26 10.67
N LYS A 213 -24.80 2.20 11.26
CA LYS A 213 -24.91 3.59 10.83
C LYS A 213 -24.24 3.64 9.48
N THR A 214 -25.02 3.30 8.46
CA THR A 214 -24.69 3.56 7.07
C THR A 214 -24.46 5.07 6.99
N TYR A 215 -23.22 5.51 6.83
CA TYR A 215 -23.01 6.87 6.36
C TYR A 215 -23.48 6.87 4.92
N ILE A 216 -24.75 7.23 4.79
CA ILE A 216 -25.38 7.47 3.52
C ILE A 216 -24.75 8.76 2.98
N LEU A 217 -23.62 8.63 2.29
CA LEU A 217 -23.04 9.68 1.46
C LEU A 217 -23.89 9.93 0.20
N ASN A 218 -25.23 9.74 0.26
CA ASN A 218 -26.19 10.00 -0.83
C ASN A 218 -26.11 11.42 -1.39
N ASN A 219 -25.33 12.30 -0.78
CA ASN A 219 -25.09 13.67 -1.23
C ASN A 219 -23.66 13.97 -1.69
N SER A 220 -22.75 12.99 -1.78
CA SER A 220 -21.44 13.25 -2.37
C SER A 220 -21.58 13.56 -3.86
N ILE A 221 -20.75 14.48 -4.36
CA ILE A 221 -20.72 14.85 -5.78
C ILE A 221 -20.53 13.59 -6.65
N CYS A 222 -19.66 12.68 -6.23
CA CYS A 222 -19.41 11.41 -6.91
C CYS A 222 -20.65 10.53 -7.04
N GLN A 223 -21.46 10.42 -5.99
CA GLN A 223 -22.69 9.62 -6.04
C GLN A 223 -23.78 10.26 -6.91
N LYS A 224 -23.91 11.60 -6.86
CA LYS A 224 -24.83 12.33 -7.74
C LYS A 224 -24.48 12.11 -9.21
N ILE A 225 -23.19 12.20 -9.55
CA ILE A 225 -22.69 11.92 -10.89
C ILE A 225 -22.98 10.47 -11.29
N ILE A 226 -22.71 9.50 -10.40
CA ILE A 226 -23.00 8.08 -10.68
C ILE A 226 -24.48 7.87 -11.00
N HIS A 227 -25.39 8.35 -10.15
CA HIS A 227 -26.83 8.21 -10.38
C HIS A 227 -27.30 8.91 -11.66
N GLN A 228 -26.69 10.04 -12.02
CA GLN A 228 -27.05 10.77 -13.22
C GLN A 228 -26.69 10.01 -14.51
N TYR A 229 -25.57 9.29 -14.52
CA TYR A 229 -25.01 8.71 -15.76
C TYR A 229 -24.99 7.16 -15.79
N GLU A 230 -25.37 6.46 -14.72
CA GLU A 230 -25.28 4.98 -14.63
C GLU A 230 -26.12 4.24 -15.67
N GLY A 231 -27.23 4.82 -16.15
CA GLY A 231 -28.10 4.20 -17.16
C GLY A 231 -27.43 3.92 -18.51
N ILE A 232 -26.21 4.43 -18.75
CA ILE A 232 -25.43 4.06 -19.94
C ILE A 232 -25.08 2.57 -19.96
N PHE A 233 -24.88 1.93 -18.81
CA PHE A 233 -24.54 0.51 -18.77
C PHE A 233 -25.69 -0.33 -19.33
N ASP A 234 -26.92 -0.06 -18.90
CA ASP A 234 -28.11 -0.78 -19.34
C ASP A 234 -28.33 -0.66 -20.86
N LYS A 235 -28.04 0.52 -21.43
CA LYS A 235 -28.15 0.78 -22.88
C LYS A 235 -27.21 -0.08 -23.74
N TYR A 236 -26.04 -0.44 -23.19
CA TYR A 236 -24.98 -1.16 -23.88
C TYR A 236 -24.78 -2.59 -23.37
N GLU A 237 -25.63 -3.07 -22.46
CA GLU A 237 -25.57 -4.44 -21.98
C GLU A 237 -25.91 -5.42 -23.12
N ALA A 238 -25.07 -6.45 -23.29
CA ALA A 238 -25.40 -7.59 -24.13
C ALA A 238 -25.37 -8.87 -23.32
N ARG A 239 -26.54 -9.49 -23.09
CA ARG A 239 -26.73 -10.86 -22.60
C ARG A 239 -25.67 -11.32 -21.57
N GLY A 240 -25.61 -10.65 -20.42
CA GLY A 240 -24.71 -11.01 -19.30
C GLY A 240 -23.22 -10.74 -19.56
N SER A 241 -22.88 -9.90 -20.55
CA SER A 241 -21.49 -9.52 -20.87
C SER A 241 -20.78 -8.91 -19.67
N TYR A 242 -21.47 -8.06 -18.91
CA TYR A 242 -20.92 -7.39 -17.74
C TYR A 242 -20.61 -8.34 -16.59
N GLU A 243 -21.50 -9.29 -16.29
CA GLU A 243 -21.21 -10.30 -15.26
C GLU A 243 -20.01 -11.17 -15.62
N ARG A 244 -19.89 -11.53 -16.90
CA ARG A 244 -18.75 -12.31 -17.38
C ARG A 244 -17.45 -11.52 -17.26
N ALA A 245 -17.47 -10.25 -17.66
CA ALA A 245 -16.33 -9.35 -17.48
C ALA A 245 -15.97 -9.16 -16.00
N ASP A 246 -16.95 -8.96 -15.11
CA ASP A 246 -16.75 -8.87 -13.65
C ASP A 246 -16.01 -10.09 -13.10
N ARG A 247 -16.39 -11.31 -13.53
CA ARG A 247 -15.70 -12.56 -13.13
C ARG A 247 -14.25 -12.63 -13.61
N TYR A 248 -13.97 -12.25 -14.86
CA TYR A 248 -12.60 -12.25 -15.38
C TYR A 248 -11.72 -11.21 -14.70
N HIS A 249 -12.23 -9.99 -14.49
CA HIS A 249 -11.50 -8.96 -13.75
C HIS A 249 -11.23 -9.39 -12.31
N LEU A 250 -12.23 -9.99 -11.63
CA LEU A 250 -12.04 -10.54 -10.29
C LEU A 250 -10.94 -11.61 -10.27
N LEU A 251 -10.94 -12.55 -11.22
CA LEU A 251 -9.90 -13.56 -11.34
C LEU A 251 -8.51 -12.93 -11.51
N LEU A 252 -8.39 -11.93 -12.39
CA LEU A 252 -7.13 -11.22 -12.62
C LEU A 252 -6.63 -10.48 -11.38
N VAL A 253 -7.53 -9.84 -10.63
CA VAL A 253 -7.22 -9.18 -9.35
C VAL A 253 -6.72 -10.20 -8.31
N LEU A 254 -7.39 -11.35 -8.20
CA LEU A 254 -6.99 -12.41 -7.25
C LEU A 254 -5.65 -13.06 -7.62
N LEU A 255 -5.42 -13.34 -8.91
CA LEU A 255 -4.13 -13.84 -9.39
C LEU A 255 -3.01 -12.82 -9.13
N SER A 256 -3.28 -11.54 -9.38
CA SER A 256 -2.32 -10.47 -9.10
C SER A 256 -1.99 -10.38 -7.61
N MET A 257 -3.00 -10.54 -6.75
CA MET A 257 -2.80 -10.61 -5.30
C MET A 257 -1.89 -11.77 -4.90
N VAL A 258 -2.09 -12.97 -5.45
CA VAL A 258 -1.24 -14.13 -5.17
C VAL A 258 0.21 -13.86 -5.57
N VAL A 259 0.45 -13.37 -6.79
CA VAL A 259 1.82 -13.08 -7.25
C VAL A 259 2.48 -11.98 -6.42
N CYS A 260 1.73 -10.94 -6.05
CA CYS A 260 2.20 -9.86 -5.19
C CYS A 260 2.62 -10.40 -3.80
N LEU A 261 1.81 -11.27 -3.19
CA LEU A 261 2.12 -11.90 -1.91
C LEU A 261 3.31 -12.86 -1.99
N CYS A 262 3.45 -13.61 -3.09
CA CYS A 262 4.64 -14.43 -3.35
C CYS A 262 5.91 -13.58 -3.47
N GLY A 263 5.83 -12.44 -4.16
CA GLY A 263 6.93 -11.47 -4.24
C GLY A 263 7.33 -10.91 -2.87
N LEU A 264 6.34 -10.52 -2.06
CA LEU A 264 6.56 -10.07 -0.68
C LEU A 264 7.20 -11.17 0.18
N LEU A 265 6.72 -12.42 0.07
CA LEU A 265 7.29 -13.55 0.79
C LEU A 265 8.75 -13.79 0.39
N LEU A 266 9.06 -13.78 -0.91
CA LEU A 266 10.43 -13.94 -1.40
C LEU A 266 11.35 -12.83 -0.87
N ARG A 267 10.85 -11.59 -0.82
CA ARG A 267 11.56 -10.44 -0.24
C ARG A 267 11.85 -10.67 1.25
N VAL A 268 10.86 -11.09 2.02
CA VAL A 268 11.01 -11.39 3.47
C VAL A 268 12.00 -12.54 3.69
N LEU A 269 11.90 -13.62 2.93
CA LEU A 269 12.84 -14.76 3.01
C LEU A 269 14.26 -14.36 2.63
N GLY A 270 14.43 -13.50 1.63
CA GLY A 270 15.73 -12.92 1.27
C GLY A 270 16.34 -12.13 2.43
N LEU A 271 15.55 -11.26 3.07
CA LEU A 271 15.99 -10.51 4.24
C LEU A 271 16.40 -11.42 5.40
N LEU A 272 15.56 -12.41 5.73
CA LEU A 272 15.81 -13.34 6.84
C LEU A 272 17.06 -14.20 6.61
N HIS A 273 17.26 -14.72 5.41
CA HIS A 273 18.45 -15.53 5.09
C HIS A 273 19.73 -14.70 5.00
N CYS A 274 19.66 -13.45 4.50
CA CYS A 274 20.81 -12.56 4.46
C CYS A 274 21.21 -12.07 5.87
N ASN A 275 20.25 -12.03 6.81
CA ASN A 275 20.43 -11.74 8.23
C ASN A 275 21.31 -10.49 8.47
N ARG A 276 22.35 -10.59 9.32
CA ARG A 276 23.25 -9.48 9.67
C ARG A 276 24.09 -8.97 8.48
N ASN A 277 24.16 -9.73 7.38
CA ASN A 277 24.90 -9.33 6.18
C ASN A 277 24.04 -8.43 5.27
N PHE A 278 22.74 -8.33 5.50
CA PHE A 278 21.87 -7.48 4.70
C PHE A 278 22.16 -5.99 4.95
N CYS A 279 22.29 -5.24 3.87
CA CYS A 279 22.30 -3.79 3.93
C CYS A 279 21.29 -3.18 2.97
N PHE A 280 20.34 -2.43 3.53
CA PHE A 280 19.39 -1.60 2.77
C PHE A 280 20.05 -0.54 1.86
N TYR A 281 21.31 -0.21 2.12
CA TYR A 281 22.02 0.89 1.50
C TYR A 281 23.22 0.37 0.71
N VAL A 282 22.94 -0.27 -0.42
CA VAL A 282 23.99 -0.56 -1.41
C VAL A 282 24.61 0.74 -1.95
N LEU A 283 23.82 1.82 -1.97
CA LEU A 283 24.20 3.14 -2.49
C LEU A 283 24.85 4.10 -1.47
N SER A 284 24.91 3.78 -0.17
CA SER A 284 25.76 4.54 0.75
C SER A 284 27.18 3.97 0.65
N THR A 285 27.88 4.43 -0.38
CA THR A 285 29.21 4.06 -0.86
C THR A 285 30.28 3.89 0.23
N GLU A 286 30.15 4.59 1.36
CA GLU A 286 31.11 4.48 2.45
C GLU A 286 30.99 3.20 3.28
N HIS A 287 29.87 2.46 3.23
CA HIS A 287 29.59 1.40 4.21
C HIS A 287 29.85 -0.03 3.73
N LEU A 288 29.86 -0.29 2.42
CA LEU A 288 30.15 -1.63 1.88
C LEU A 288 31.65 -1.87 1.85
N ALA A 289 32.42 -0.91 1.32
CA ALA A 289 33.88 -0.94 1.33
C ALA A 289 34.44 -1.07 2.76
N ASP A 290 34.05 -0.18 3.69
CA ASP A 290 34.52 -0.20 5.09
C ASP A 290 34.15 -1.47 5.87
N ARG A 291 33.05 -2.14 5.51
CA ARG A 291 32.59 -3.35 6.21
C ARG A 291 33.15 -4.63 5.59
N CYS A 292 33.39 -4.64 4.28
CA CYS A 292 34.17 -5.69 3.62
C CYS A 292 35.62 -5.69 4.10
N ILE A 293 36.25 -4.51 4.20
CA ILE A 293 37.63 -4.36 4.68
C ILE A 293 37.78 -4.90 6.12
N ARG A 294 36.73 -4.77 6.95
CA ARG A 294 36.73 -5.31 8.33
C ARG A 294 36.44 -6.81 8.45
N LYS A 295 36.27 -7.55 7.33
CA LYS A 295 35.99 -9.02 7.27
C LYS A 295 34.89 -9.54 8.22
N LYS A 296 33.90 -8.70 8.57
CA LYS A 296 32.86 -9.10 9.54
C LYS A 296 31.66 -9.84 8.92
N HIS A 297 31.58 -9.94 7.59
CA HIS A 297 30.41 -10.49 6.89
C HIS A 297 30.79 -11.63 5.94
N LEU A 298 30.21 -12.81 6.16
CA LEU A 298 30.35 -13.98 5.30
C LEU A 298 29.41 -13.88 4.08
N LEU A 299 29.84 -14.37 2.93
CA LEU A 299 29.00 -14.47 1.75
C LEU A 299 27.88 -15.50 1.97
N VAL A 300 26.63 -15.08 1.81
CA VAL A 300 25.45 -15.95 2.00
C VAL A 300 25.10 -16.64 0.70
N LYS A 301 25.16 -17.97 0.69
CA LYS A 301 24.86 -18.84 -0.47
C LYS A 301 23.79 -19.90 -0.19
N SER A 302 23.19 -19.87 1.01
CA SER A 302 22.23 -20.86 1.49
C SER A 302 20.79 -20.33 1.43
N GLY A 303 19.81 -21.23 1.62
CA GLY A 303 18.39 -20.86 1.57
C GLY A 303 17.98 -20.36 0.19
N VAL A 304 17.26 -19.24 0.13
CA VAL A 304 16.81 -18.65 -1.16
C VAL A 304 17.99 -18.19 -2.04
N TYR A 305 19.12 -17.85 -1.42
CA TYR A 305 20.34 -17.44 -2.13
C TYR A 305 20.98 -18.61 -2.88
N LYS A 306 20.66 -19.86 -2.56
CA LYS A 306 21.11 -21.01 -3.36
C LYS A 306 20.53 -20.98 -4.78
N TYR A 307 19.31 -20.47 -4.93
CA TYR A 307 18.53 -20.55 -6.18
C TYR A 307 18.63 -19.29 -7.03
N MET A 308 18.86 -18.12 -6.42
CA MET A 308 19.03 -16.85 -7.12
C MET A 308 19.90 -15.91 -6.28
N ARG A 309 20.74 -15.09 -6.92
CA ARG A 309 21.67 -14.21 -6.19
C ARG A 309 21.00 -13.00 -5.56
N HIS A 310 19.88 -12.54 -6.13
CA HIS A 310 19.21 -11.29 -5.76
C HIS A 310 17.72 -11.44 -5.36
N PRO A 311 17.36 -12.40 -4.47
CA PRO A 311 15.96 -12.71 -4.14
C PRO A 311 15.19 -11.52 -3.56
N CYS A 312 15.89 -10.64 -2.85
CA CYS A 312 15.32 -9.42 -2.31
C CYS A 312 14.79 -8.49 -3.41
N TYR A 313 15.56 -8.29 -4.48
CA TYR A 313 15.16 -7.43 -5.59
C TYR A 313 14.13 -8.12 -6.47
N THR A 314 14.27 -9.44 -6.71
CA THR A 314 13.24 -10.24 -7.41
C THR A 314 11.89 -10.11 -6.73
N GLY A 315 11.86 -10.33 -5.41
CA GLY A 315 10.64 -10.23 -4.61
C GLY A 315 10.02 -8.83 -4.66
N TRP A 316 10.84 -7.78 -4.51
CA TRP A 316 10.36 -6.39 -4.60
C TRP A 316 9.83 -6.06 -6.00
N PHE A 317 10.52 -6.46 -7.07
CA PHE A 317 10.08 -6.22 -8.44
C PHE A 317 8.68 -6.80 -8.70
N TYR A 318 8.47 -8.08 -8.40
CA TYR A 318 7.17 -8.73 -8.59
C TYR A 318 6.10 -8.17 -7.65
N TYR A 319 6.46 -7.88 -6.40
CA TYR A 319 5.57 -7.21 -5.46
C TYR A 319 5.03 -5.89 -6.03
N ALA A 320 5.90 -4.98 -6.45
CA ALA A 320 5.52 -3.64 -6.91
C ALA A 320 4.72 -3.70 -8.22
N LEU A 321 5.14 -4.57 -9.14
CA LEU A 321 4.50 -4.72 -10.44
C LEU A 321 3.07 -5.27 -10.32
N PHE A 322 2.88 -6.36 -9.59
CA PHE A 322 1.57 -6.99 -9.44
C PHE A 322 0.65 -6.24 -8.47
N LEU A 323 1.20 -5.37 -7.62
CA LEU A 323 0.40 -4.43 -6.85
C LEU A 323 -0.34 -3.41 -7.75
N GLN A 324 0.26 -3.02 -8.89
CA GLN A 324 -0.44 -2.19 -9.89
C GLN A 324 -1.50 -2.97 -10.65
N LEU A 325 -1.21 -4.23 -10.99
CA LEU A 325 -2.17 -5.11 -11.67
C LEU A 325 -3.35 -5.49 -10.78
N LEU A 326 -3.18 -5.53 -9.45
CA LEU A 326 -4.26 -5.70 -8.48
C LEU A 326 -5.31 -4.58 -8.55
N LEU A 327 -4.91 -3.37 -8.93
CA LEU A 327 -5.82 -2.25 -9.23
C LEU A 327 -6.23 -2.18 -10.72
N LEU A 328 -5.73 -3.11 -11.54
CA LEU A 328 -5.76 -3.09 -13.01
C LEU A 328 -5.34 -1.72 -13.57
N ASN A 329 -4.29 -1.14 -12.98
CA ASN A 329 -3.65 0.06 -13.49
C ASN A 329 -2.67 -0.31 -14.60
N VAL A 330 -3.13 -0.35 -15.85
CA VAL A 330 -2.29 -0.75 -16.99
C VAL A 330 -1.17 0.25 -17.23
N PHE A 331 -1.44 1.55 -17.11
CA PHE A 331 -0.43 2.58 -17.35
C PHE A 331 0.64 2.56 -16.25
N CYS A 332 0.23 2.58 -14.98
CA CYS A 332 1.18 2.47 -13.87
C CYS A 332 1.89 1.11 -13.83
N PHE A 333 1.27 0.02 -14.30
CA PHE A 333 1.94 -1.28 -14.43
C PHE A 333 3.11 -1.21 -15.41
N VAL A 334 2.88 -0.69 -16.62
CA VAL A 334 3.93 -0.55 -17.65
C VAL A 334 5.03 0.40 -17.17
N LEU A 335 4.64 1.54 -16.57
CA LEU A 335 5.60 2.49 -16.01
C LEU A 335 6.43 1.86 -14.88
N CYS A 336 5.77 1.13 -13.96
CA CYS A 336 6.42 0.42 -12.86
C CYS A 336 7.42 -0.62 -13.38
N PHE A 337 7.05 -1.37 -14.41
CA PHE A 337 7.93 -2.36 -15.04
C PHE A 337 9.23 -1.71 -15.51
N PHE A 338 9.15 -0.70 -16.37
CA PHE A 338 10.35 -0.08 -16.95
C PHE A 338 11.21 0.64 -15.90
N VAL A 339 10.58 1.39 -15.00
CA VAL A 339 11.30 2.13 -13.94
C VAL A 339 11.98 1.17 -12.98
N SER A 340 11.25 0.15 -12.50
CA SER A 340 11.80 -0.82 -11.55
C SER A 340 12.87 -1.69 -12.21
N TRP A 341 12.67 -2.11 -13.46
CA TRP A 341 13.65 -2.89 -14.21
C TRP A 341 14.95 -2.13 -14.40
N ALA A 342 14.89 -0.87 -14.86
CA ALA A 342 16.08 -0.03 -15.02
C ALA A 342 16.78 0.21 -13.68
N TYR A 343 16.02 0.47 -12.61
CA TYR A 343 16.55 0.67 -11.26
C TYR A 343 17.27 -0.57 -10.73
N PHE A 344 16.63 -1.75 -10.76
CA PHE A 344 17.21 -2.98 -10.24
C PHE A 344 18.36 -3.48 -11.11
N TYR A 345 18.28 -3.34 -12.44
CA TYR A 345 19.39 -3.68 -13.33
C TYR A 345 20.67 -2.90 -12.96
N ARG A 346 20.54 -1.57 -12.79
CA ARG A 346 21.67 -0.72 -12.38
C ARG A 346 22.16 -1.08 -10.98
N THR A 347 21.24 -1.25 -10.03
CA THR A 347 21.57 -1.54 -8.63
C THR A 347 22.30 -2.87 -8.48
N ILE A 348 21.78 -3.94 -9.10
CA ILE A 348 22.39 -5.26 -9.12
C ILE A 348 23.78 -5.20 -9.72
N LYS A 349 23.95 -4.55 -10.88
CA LYS A 349 25.27 -4.45 -11.53
C LYS A 349 26.33 -3.77 -10.64
N MET A 350 25.94 -2.69 -9.96
CA MET A 350 26.83 -2.02 -8.99
C MET A 350 27.13 -2.92 -7.79
N GLU A 351 26.11 -3.56 -7.21
CA GLU A 351 26.27 -4.46 -6.07
C GLU A 351 27.20 -5.63 -6.38
N GLU A 352 27.03 -6.28 -7.54
CA GLU A 352 27.89 -7.40 -7.93
C GLU A 352 29.35 -6.98 -8.13
N THR A 353 29.59 -5.75 -8.57
CA THR A 353 30.96 -5.20 -8.69
C THR A 353 31.61 -5.10 -7.32
N TYR A 354 30.89 -4.55 -6.33
CA TYR A 354 31.38 -4.50 -4.95
C TYR A 354 31.52 -5.89 -4.33
N LEU A 355 30.59 -6.82 -4.58
CA LEU A 355 30.70 -8.18 -4.08
C LEU A 355 31.91 -8.92 -4.65
N LEU A 356 32.27 -8.67 -5.93
CA LEU A 356 33.50 -9.19 -6.53
C LEU A 356 34.75 -8.59 -5.87
N GLU A 357 34.77 -7.29 -5.61
CA GLU A 357 35.88 -6.62 -4.91
C GLU A 357 36.04 -7.15 -3.47
N CYS A 358 34.93 -7.43 -2.79
CA CYS A 358 34.91 -7.89 -1.40
C CYS A 358 35.31 -9.36 -1.23
N TYR A 359 34.80 -10.24 -2.10
CA TYR A 359 34.86 -11.71 -1.90
C TYR A 359 35.68 -12.44 -2.96
N GLY A 360 36.12 -11.76 -4.02
CA GLY A 360 37.01 -12.31 -5.05
C GLY A 360 36.49 -13.62 -5.66
N GLU A 361 37.32 -14.67 -5.60
CA GLU A 361 36.99 -15.98 -6.19
C GLU A 361 35.78 -16.66 -5.55
N GLU A 362 35.50 -16.41 -4.28
CA GLU A 362 34.34 -17.01 -3.62
C GLU A 362 33.03 -16.57 -4.29
N TYR A 363 32.92 -15.28 -4.63
CA TYR A 363 31.76 -14.75 -5.33
C TYR A 363 31.76 -15.12 -6.82
N ARG A 364 32.93 -15.23 -7.46
CA ARG A 364 33.02 -15.75 -8.84
C ARG A 364 32.49 -17.18 -8.94
N SER A 365 32.80 -18.07 -7.99
CA SER A 365 32.25 -19.42 -7.99
C SER A 365 30.74 -19.42 -7.81
N TYR A 366 30.25 -18.64 -6.84
CA TYR A 366 28.82 -18.49 -6.62
C TYR A 366 28.08 -17.95 -7.85
N LYS A 367 28.67 -17.02 -8.60
CA LYS A 367 28.12 -16.50 -9.86
C LYS A 367 28.04 -17.54 -10.98
N ARG A 368 28.93 -18.55 -10.98
CA ARG A 368 28.88 -19.68 -11.93
C ARG A 368 27.80 -20.69 -11.57
N GLU A 369 27.56 -20.89 -10.28
CA GLU A 369 26.67 -21.95 -9.75
C GLU A 369 25.20 -21.50 -9.60
N THR A 370 24.95 -20.21 -9.40
CA THR A 370 23.62 -19.67 -9.09
C THR A 370 23.27 -18.55 -10.07
N PRO A 371 22.05 -18.47 -10.65
CA PRO A 371 21.66 -17.42 -11.60
C PRO A 371 21.43 -16.04 -10.94
N HIS A 372 21.36 -14.99 -11.77
CA HIS A 372 21.19 -13.59 -11.33
C HIS A 372 19.87 -13.35 -10.55
N VAL A 373 18.72 -13.68 -11.15
CA VAL A 373 17.37 -13.34 -10.70
C VAL A 373 16.47 -14.56 -10.78
#